data_AF-A0A364XZF1-F1
#
_entry.id   AF-A0A364XZF1-F1
#
_cell.length_a   1.000
_cell.length_b   1.000
_cell.length_c   1.000
_cell.angle_alpha   90.00
_cell.angle_beta   90.00
_cell.angle_gamma   90.00
#
_symmetry.space_group_name_H-M   'P 1'
#
loop_
_entity.id
_entity.type
_entity.pdbx_description
1 polymer ?
#
loop_
_entity_poly.entity_id
_entity_poly.type
_entity_poly.pdbx_seq_one_letter_code
_entity_poly.pdbx_strand_id
1 'polypeptide(L)'
;MKLLMVMMFCVFAVGVSAQSIVGKWQLVKQTTCVEDQIDMPDTEAADMVDEMHNMSGTTPQVLNLKENNVAEESTRIINRRKTYNSKSFLYKYTGDAIYFLDKRSRTIIEGFTVEQISADSLIITNSARVCETRVFVRIK
;
A
#
# COMPACT_ATOMS: atom_id res chain seq x y z
N MET A 1 24.56 50.52 -5.86
CA MET A 1 23.94 49.76 -4.75
C MET A 1 22.41 49.59 -4.88
N LYS A 2 21.82 49.58 -6.08
CA LYS A 2 20.37 49.33 -6.29
C LYS A 2 20.05 48.13 -7.20
N LEU A 3 21.08 47.51 -7.80
CA LEU A 3 20.93 46.44 -8.79
C LEU A 3 21.13 45.02 -8.23
N LEU A 4 21.46 44.89 -6.93
CA LEU A 4 21.79 43.60 -6.30
C LEU A 4 20.61 42.99 -5.52
N MET A 5 19.48 43.69 -5.40
CA MET A 5 18.33 43.24 -4.59
C MET A 5 17.22 42.56 -5.41
N VAL A 6 17.30 42.57 -6.74
CA VAL A 6 16.24 42.06 -7.63
C VAL A 6 16.48 40.60 -8.07
N MET A 7 17.67 40.04 -7.84
CA MET A 7 18.04 38.71 -8.33
C MET A 7 17.88 37.58 -7.31
N MET A 8 17.28 37.84 -6.14
CA MET A 8 17.18 36.88 -5.03
C MET A 8 15.76 36.28 -4.84
N PHE A 9 14.82 36.51 -5.76
CA PHE A 9 13.42 36.07 -5.61
C PHE A 9 12.96 34.99 -6.60
N CYS A 10 13.85 34.41 -7.41
CA CYS A 10 13.47 33.46 -8.47
C CYS A 10 13.74 31.96 -8.18
N VAL A 11 14.18 31.56 -6.98
CA VAL A 11 14.73 30.20 -6.77
C VAL A 11 13.79 29.21 -6.05
N PHE A 12 12.59 29.62 -5.60
CA PHE A 12 11.71 28.71 -4.82
C PHE A 12 10.46 28.23 -5.56
N ALA A 13 10.58 27.91 -6.85
CA ALA A 13 9.58 27.15 -7.59
C ALA A 13 10.07 25.72 -7.88
N VAL A 14 10.58 25.02 -6.86
CA VAL A 14 10.70 23.57 -6.93
C VAL A 14 9.29 23.01 -6.77
N GLY A 15 8.63 22.77 -7.90
CA GLY A 15 7.36 22.06 -7.94
C GLY A 15 7.56 20.69 -7.31
N VAL A 16 7.01 20.50 -6.11
CA VAL A 16 6.84 19.17 -5.53
C VAL A 16 5.84 18.47 -6.45
N SER A 17 6.35 17.64 -7.36
CA SER A 17 5.54 16.69 -8.12
C SER A 17 4.93 15.75 -7.09
N ALA A 18 3.73 16.07 -6.60
CA ALA A 18 2.97 15.17 -5.75
C ALA A 18 2.80 13.87 -6.53
N GLN A 19 3.54 12.83 -6.13
CA GLN A 19 3.47 11.55 -6.80
C GLN A 19 2.04 11.03 -6.62
N SER A 20 1.35 10.83 -7.75
CA SER A 20 -0.03 10.37 -7.71
C SER A 20 -0.08 8.92 -7.29
N ILE A 21 -0.86 8.64 -6.24
CA ILE A 21 -1.15 7.28 -5.77
C ILE A 21 -2.06 6.51 -6.73
N VAL A 22 -2.73 7.22 -7.65
CA VAL A 22 -3.64 6.64 -8.64
C VAL A 22 -2.86 5.69 -9.56
N GLY A 23 -3.41 4.50 -9.75
CA GLY A 23 -2.79 3.44 -10.53
C GLY A 23 -3.16 2.05 -10.03
N LYS A 24 -2.61 1.04 -10.70
CA LYS A 24 -2.72 -0.36 -10.30
C LYS A 24 -1.45 -0.78 -9.57
N TRP A 25 -1.64 -1.41 -8.44
CA TRP A 25 -0.60 -1.79 -7.50
C TRP A 25 -0.74 -3.28 -7.20
N GLN A 26 0.27 -4.06 -7.49
CA GLN A 26 0.29 -5.49 -7.19
C GLN A 26 1.03 -5.73 -5.88
N LEU A 27 0.39 -6.43 -4.96
CA LEU A 27 1.01 -6.87 -3.72
C LEU A 27 2.12 -7.88 -4.04
N VAL A 28 3.34 -7.58 -3.60
CA VAL A 28 4.51 -8.44 -3.80
C VAL A 28 5.03 -9.03 -2.49
N LYS A 29 4.81 -8.34 -1.37
CA LYS A 29 5.15 -8.82 -0.03
C LYS A 29 4.12 -8.32 0.97
N GLN A 30 3.73 -9.19 1.89
CA GLN A 30 2.92 -8.84 3.05
C GLN A 30 3.58 -9.48 4.26
N THR A 31 3.83 -8.69 5.29
CA THR A 31 4.30 -9.14 6.59
C THR A 31 3.16 -9.04 7.58
N THR A 32 3.05 -10.03 8.45
CA THR A 32 2.02 -10.12 9.49
C THR A 32 2.65 -10.14 10.88
N CYS A 33 1.88 -9.75 11.89
CA CYS A 33 2.33 -9.74 13.28
C CYS A 33 2.72 -11.10 13.87
N VAL A 34 2.48 -12.19 13.13
CA VAL A 34 2.90 -13.54 13.53
C VAL A 34 4.40 -13.71 13.29
N GLU A 35 4.96 -13.07 12.26
CA GLU A 35 6.37 -13.19 11.87
C GLU A 35 7.32 -12.58 12.93
N ASP A 36 6.93 -11.48 13.58
CA ASP A 36 7.76 -10.77 14.58
C ASP A 36 7.86 -11.50 15.94
N GLN A 37 7.05 -12.53 16.20
CA GLN A 37 7.08 -13.28 17.47
C GLN A 37 8.01 -14.51 17.45
N ILE A 38 8.64 -14.81 16.31
CA ILE A 38 9.39 -16.05 16.07
C ILE A 38 10.92 -15.85 16.16
N ASP A 39 11.38 -14.75 16.76
CA ASP A 39 12.80 -14.54 17.09
C ASP A 39 13.33 -15.51 18.18
N MET A 40 12.55 -16.51 18.61
CA MET A 40 12.99 -17.60 19.49
C MET A 40 13.25 -18.89 18.68
N PRO A 41 14.41 -19.54 18.84
CA PRO A 41 14.87 -20.64 17.99
C PRO A 41 14.22 -21.98 18.39
N ASP A 42 12.90 -22.06 18.38
CA ASP A 42 12.18 -23.34 18.44
C ASP A 42 11.88 -23.77 17.00
N THR A 43 12.68 -24.71 16.49
CA THR A 43 12.58 -25.28 15.14
C THR A 43 11.17 -25.77 14.78
N GLU A 44 10.39 -26.19 15.77
CA GLU A 44 9.00 -26.63 15.57
C GLU A 44 8.02 -25.48 15.27
N ALA A 45 8.27 -24.28 15.81
CA ALA A 45 7.45 -23.09 15.54
C ALA A 45 7.73 -22.52 14.16
N ALA A 46 9.00 -22.59 13.70
CA ALA A 46 9.41 -22.18 12.37
C ALA A 46 8.74 -23.04 11.28
N ASP A 47 8.70 -24.37 11.47
CA ASP A 47 8.06 -25.29 10.53
C ASP A 47 6.53 -25.07 10.47
N MET A 48 5.89 -24.79 11.62
CA MET A 48 4.46 -24.49 11.68
C MET A 48 4.11 -23.17 10.99
N VAL A 49 4.98 -22.16 11.10
CA VAL A 49 4.80 -20.86 10.43
C VAL A 49 5.04 -20.97 8.94
N ASP A 50 6.03 -21.76 8.50
CA ASP A 50 6.25 -22.05 7.08
C ASP A 50 5.08 -22.85 6.50
N GLU A 51 4.51 -23.79 7.25
CA GLU A 51 3.28 -24.50 6.86
C GLU A 51 2.08 -23.54 6.78
N MET A 52 1.92 -22.62 7.74
CA MET A 52 0.90 -21.57 7.69
C MET A 52 1.09 -20.65 6.47
N HIS A 53 2.32 -20.24 6.14
CA HIS A 53 2.65 -19.45 4.95
C HIS A 53 2.34 -20.21 3.66
N ASN A 54 2.68 -21.49 3.61
CA ASN A 54 2.43 -22.36 2.46
C ASN A 54 0.93 -22.62 2.25
N MET A 55 0.13 -22.66 3.33
CA MET A 55 -1.33 -22.72 3.24
C MET A 55 -1.97 -21.37 2.92
N SER A 56 -1.42 -20.27 3.44
CA SER A 56 -1.86 -18.90 3.17
C SER A 56 -1.16 -18.31 1.95
N GLY A 57 -0.96 -19.13 0.91
CA GLY A 57 -0.23 -18.76 -0.30
C GLY A 57 -0.62 -17.36 -0.75
N THR A 58 0.35 -16.44 -0.70
CA THR A 58 0.24 -14.99 -0.90
C THR A 58 -0.65 -14.74 -2.10
N THR A 59 -1.95 -14.58 -1.88
CA THR A 59 -2.86 -14.65 -3.00
C THR A 59 -2.66 -13.35 -3.75
N PRO A 60 -2.27 -13.38 -5.03
CA PRO A 60 -1.87 -12.15 -5.71
C PRO A 60 -3.02 -11.14 -5.66
N GLN A 61 -2.80 -10.04 -4.95
CA GLN A 61 -3.76 -8.96 -4.78
C GLN A 61 -3.34 -7.79 -5.66
N VAL A 62 -4.26 -7.27 -6.45
CA VAL A 62 -4.09 -6.06 -7.22
C VAL A 62 -5.05 -5.02 -6.68
N LEU A 63 -4.49 -3.93 -6.18
CA LEU A 63 -5.19 -2.74 -5.71
C LEU A 63 -5.19 -1.69 -6.83
N ASN A 64 -6.36 -1.31 -7.32
CA ASN A 64 -6.56 -0.31 -8.35
C ASN A 64 -7.18 0.94 -7.74
N LEU A 65 -6.39 2.00 -7.60
CA LEU A 65 -6.79 3.29 -7.05
C LEU A 65 -7.14 4.24 -8.20
N LYS A 66 -8.38 4.71 -8.26
CA LYS A 66 -8.89 5.61 -9.32
C LYS A 66 -8.97 7.06 -8.85
N GLU A 67 -8.96 8.02 -9.77
CA GLU A 67 -8.99 9.46 -9.47
C GLU A 67 -10.25 9.92 -8.70
N ASN A 68 -11.35 9.16 -8.77
CA ASN A 68 -12.62 9.47 -8.13
C ASN A 68 -12.76 8.94 -6.70
N ASN A 69 -11.64 8.72 -6.00
CA ASN A 69 -11.62 8.13 -4.64
C ASN A 69 -12.27 6.74 -4.56
N VAL A 70 -12.32 6.00 -5.68
CA VAL A 70 -12.78 4.61 -5.73
C VAL A 70 -11.57 3.69 -5.83
N ALA A 71 -11.58 2.65 -5.02
CA ALA A 71 -10.59 1.58 -5.05
C ALA A 71 -11.26 0.25 -5.42
N GLU A 72 -10.51 -0.57 -6.15
CA GLU A 72 -10.89 -1.93 -6.49
C GLU A 72 -9.73 -2.85 -6.11
N GLU A 73 -10.01 -3.80 -5.23
CA GLU A 73 -9.08 -4.85 -4.85
C GLU A 73 -9.50 -6.13 -5.54
N SER A 74 -8.58 -6.77 -6.24
CA SER A 74 -8.84 -7.99 -6.98
C SER A 74 -7.82 -9.05 -6.65
N THR A 75 -8.30 -10.28 -6.45
CA THR A 75 -7.43 -11.43 -6.18
C THR A 75 -7.31 -12.26 -7.44
N ARG A 76 -6.09 -12.37 -7.98
CA ARG A 76 -5.79 -13.15 -9.20
C ARG A 76 -5.05 -14.42 -8.81
N ILE A 77 -5.65 -15.58 -9.07
CA ILE A 77 -4.97 -16.87 -8.87
C ILE A 77 -4.00 -17.06 -10.03
N ILE A 78 -2.71 -17.28 -9.74
CA ILE A 78 -1.60 -17.39 -10.72
C ILE A 78 -1.91 -18.38 -11.85
N ASN A 79 -2.76 -19.38 -11.60
CA ASN A 79 -3.08 -20.44 -12.54
C ASN A 79 -4.43 -20.30 -13.29
N ARG A 80 -5.17 -19.20 -13.11
CA ARG A 80 -6.44 -18.94 -13.84
C ARG A 80 -6.48 -17.52 -14.39
N ARG A 81 -6.81 -17.39 -15.67
CA ARG A 81 -7.07 -16.09 -16.36
C ARG A 81 -8.22 -15.26 -15.75
N LYS A 82 -8.94 -15.78 -14.76
CA LYS A 82 -10.19 -15.23 -14.23
C LYS A 82 -9.96 -14.63 -12.84
N THR A 83 -10.28 -13.35 -12.68
CA THR A 83 -10.39 -12.68 -11.38
C THR A 83 -11.46 -13.40 -10.55
N TYR A 84 -11.10 -13.92 -9.38
CA TYR A 84 -12.02 -14.74 -8.58
C TYR A 84 -12.83 -13.90 -7.59
N ASN A 85 -12.22 -12.86 -7.04
CA ASN A 85 -12.87 -11.96 -6.09
C ASN A 85 -12.46 -10.52 -6.41
N SER A 86 -13.43 -9.63 -6.56
CA SER A 86 -13.21 -8.20 -6.74
C SER A 86 -14.05 -7.44 -5.72
N LYS A 87 -13.38 -6.84 -4.74
CA LYS A 87 -13.98 -5.96 -3.76
C LYS A 87 -13.81 -4.53 -4.23
N SER A 88 -14.82 -3.69 -4.07
CA SER A 88 -14.68 -2.27 -4.36
C SER A 88 -15.15 -1.44 -3.18
N PHE A 89 -14.33 -0.46 -2.83
CA PHE A 89 -14.50 0.42 -1.69
C PHE A 89 -14.14 1.86 -2.07
N LEU A 90 -14.39 2.81 -1.19
CA LEU A 90 -13.87 4.17 -1.35
C LEU A 90 -12.51 4.26 -0.67
N TYR A 91 -11.65 5.17 -1.10
CA TYR A 91 -10.40 5.46 -0.41
C TYR A 91 -10.20 6.96 -0.26
N LYS A 92 -9.40 7.35 0.74
CA LYS A 92 -8.95 8.72 0.93
C LYS A 92 -7.45 8.71 1.18
N TYR A 93 -6.70 9.43 0.36
CA TYR A 93 -5.26 9.61 0.52
C TYR A 93 -4.94 11.03 1.00
N THR A 94 -4.14 11.15 2.05
CA THR A 94 -3.74 12.44 2.64
C THR A 94 -2.27 12.80 2.43
N GLY A 95 -1.50 11.94 1.75
CA GLY A 95 -0.04 12.08 1.60
C GLY A 95 0.70 11.11 2.52
N ASP A 96 0.38 11.18 3.80
CA ASP A 96 0.93 10.40 4.91
C ASP A 96 0.14 9.12 5.23
N ALA A 97 -1.14 9.08 4.86
CA ALA A 97 -2.03 7.98 5.18
C ALA A 97 -3.04 7.69 4.07
N ILE A 98 -3.48 6.43 4.03
CA ILE A 98 -4.56 5.95 3.17
C ILE A 98 -5.64 5.34 4.07
N TYR A 99 -6.86 5.81 3.90
CA TYR A 99 -8.02 5.26 4.57
C TYR A 99 -8.88 4.54 3.54
N PHE A 100 -9.29 3.31 3.82
CA PHE A 100 -10.30 2.59 3.07
C PHE A 100 -11.65 2.77 3.75
N LEU A 101 -12.67 3.08 2.98
CA LEU A 101 -14.00 3.43 3.47
C LEU A 101 -15.06 2.55 2.81
N ASP A 102 -16.07 2.19 3.58
CA ASP A 102 -17.23 1.48 3.06
C ASP A 102 -18.05 2.37 2.12
N LYS A 103 -18.49 1.82 0.98
CA LYS A 103 -19.24 2.60 -0.02
C LYS A 103 -20.60 3.09 0.48
N ARG A 104 -21.25 2.31 1.35
CA ARG A 104 -22.62 2.57 1.80
C ARG A 104 -22.61 3.49 3.01
N SER A 105 -21.85 3.17 4.05
CA SER A 105 -21.82 3.94 5.29
C SER A 105 -20.79 5.08 5.31
N ARG A 106 -19.80 5.05 4.40
CA ARG A 106 -18.62 5.94 4.42
C ARG A 106 -17.80 5.84 5.71
N THR A 107 -17.95 4.76 6.46
CA THR A 107 -17.12 4.49 7.64
C THR A 107 -15.77 3.94 7.23
N ILE A 108 -14.73 4.25 8.00
CA ILE A 108 -13.39 3.70 7.80
C ILE A 108 -13.44 2.18 8.08
N ILE A 109 -12.98 1.39 7.12
CA ILE A 109 -12.81 -0.07 7.23
C ILE A 109 -11.40 -0.36 7.72
N GLU A 110 -10.40 0.22 7.06
CA GLU A 110 -8.97 0.05 7.34
C GLU A 110 -8.25 1.38 7.15
N GLY A 111 -7.21 1.60 7.95
CA GLY A 111 -6.33 2.76 7.85
C GLY A 111 -4.89 2.30 7.73
N PHE A 112 -4.14 2.95 6.86
CA PHE A 112 -2.74 2.67 6.61
C PHE A 112 -1.91 3.94 6.67
N THR A 113 -0.74 3.86 7.27
CA THR A 113 0.31 4.86 7.17
C THR A 113 1.12 4.56 5.92
N VAL A 114 1.43 5.59 5.12
CA VAL A 114 2.28 5.46 3.94
C VAL A 114 3.72 5.68 4.35
N GLU A 115 4.51 4.61 4.32
CA GLU A 115 5.93 4.67 4.63
C GLU A 115 6.74 5.17 3.44
N GLN A 116 6.39 4.68 2.25
CA GLN A 116 7.05 5.05 1.01
C GLN A 116 6.07 5.05 -0.16
N ILE A 117 6.16 6.09 -0.99
CA ILE A 117 5.54 6.14 -2.31
C ILE A 117 6.61 6.56 -3.32
N SER A 118 6.70 5.82 -4.42
CA SER A 118 7.52 6.14 -5.60
C SER A 118 6.70 5.93 -6.88
N ALA A 119 7.33 6.11 -8.04
CA ALA A 119 6.69 5.84 -9.33
C ALA A 119 6.31 4.35 -9.51
N ASP A 120 6.97 3.45 -8.79
CA ASP A 120 6.91 2.00 -8.96
C ASP A 120 6.68 1.22 -7.66
N SER A 121 6.85 1.83 -6.48
CA SER A 121 6.71 1.20 -5.18
C SER A 121 5.71 1.95 -4.30
N LEU A 122 4.92 1.19 -3.54
CA LEU A 122 4.04 1.70 -2.50
C LEU A 122 4.17 0.78 -1.29
N ILE A 123 4.66 1.32 -0.18
CA ILE A 123 4.82 0.62 1.10
C ILE A 123 3.88 1.27 2.10
N ILE A 124 2.98 0.46 2.64
CA ILE A 124 1.97 0.91 3.59
C ILE A 124 1.91 -0.02 4.78
N THR A 125 1.67 0.55 5.95
CA THR A 125 1.62 -0.17 7.22
C THR A 125 0.30 0.08 7.89
N ASN A 126 -0.34 -0.97 8.40
CA ASN A 126 -1.65 -0.85 9.04
C ASN A 126 -1.55 0.06 10.27
N SER A 127 -2.35 1.13 10.31
CA SER A 127 -2.30 2.10 11.40
C SER A 127 -2.79 1.54 12.74
N ALA A 128 -3.61 0.47 12.72
CA ALA A 128 -4.05 -0.23 13.93
C ALA A 128 -3.09 -1.35 14.36
N ARG A 129 -2.23 -1.84 13.44
CA ARG A 129 -1.32 -2.98 13.64
C ARG A 129 0.00 -2.71 12.95
N VAL A 130 0.94 -2.08 13.66
CA VAL A 130 2.21 -1.60 13.10
C VAL A 130 3.11 -2.70 12.50
N CYS A 131 2.88 -3.97 12.88
CA CYS A 131 3.57 -5.13 12.33
C CYS A 131 2.97 -5.64 11.01
N GLU A 132 1.81 -5.13 10.57
CA GLU A 132 1.23 -5.49 9.28
C GLU A 132 1.67 -4.51 8.19
N THR A 133 2.70 -4.91 7.43
CA THR A 133 3.23 -4.11 6.32
C THR A 133 2.84 -4.75 4.99
N ARG A 134 2.45 -3.93 4.01
CA ARG A 134 2.15 -4.34 2.64
C ARG A 134 3.04 -3.57 1.66
N VAL A 135 3.76 -4.32 0.82
CA VAL A 135 4.62 -3.79 -0.23
C VAL A 135 3.96 -4.08 -1.58
N PHE A 136 3.74 -3.01 -2.33
CA PHE A 136 3.15 -3.08 -3.66
C PHE A 136 4.12 -2.56 -4.72
N VAL A 137 4.01 -3.13 -5.91
CA VAL A 137 4.70 -2.66 -7.12
C VAL A 137 3.68 -2.17 -8.15
N ARG A 138 3.94 -1.04 -8.80
CA ARG A 138 3.05 -0.48 -9.83
C ARG A 138 3.06 -1.35 -11.09
N ILE A 139 1.87 -1.65 -11.60
CA ILE A 139 1.68 -2.39 -12.86
C ILE A 139 0.90 -1.54 -13.88
N LYS A 140 1.15 -1.75 -15.18
CA LYS A 140 0.47 -1.07 -16.29
C LYS A 140 -0.81 -1.83 -16.70
#